data_AF-A0A1H7FHP4-F1
#
_entry.id   AF-A0A1H7FHP4-F1
#
_cell.length_a   1.000
_cell.length_b   1.000
_cell.length_c   1.000
_cell.angle_alpha   90.00
_cell.angle_beta   90.00
_cell.angle_gamma   90.00
#
_symmetry.space_group_name_H-M   'P 1'
#
loop_
_entity.id
_entity.type
_entity.pdbx_description
1 polymer ?
#
loop_
_entity_poly.entity_id
_entity_poly.type
_entity_poly.pdbx_seq_one_letter_code
_entity_poly.pdbx_strand_id
1 'polypeptide(L)'
;MKRDDYVQAFTSGLLALSGEPAAAAQAHFGQRFEFQELKKSQAVSLGGRGPAGDELSYAAWLQALRKEGLRGVRFYWGAKPADPSLPPHVAAAFAGVRILLFQVETATAARTYELQTRQSPQVALTPAQFVELMDAQQQKALLWERVRELVHESNELNGRPAVAPGQAAAYLLSPEGAEVYDFLVMDLCREVQLECLVRETPFRIPLHLKDAFYQPDFSFGMPEKDPVFLYPEKQDVSAQEVRALIQAQPFPPADIWARADARLREYTDPALLPASPGVWPTALDGLSDALKRSVPQAVCDAIRTLCEEQQKEPVIPEALKASFGPDELEKKRAKARGRLSGGEQWHLQDNPQPWQLVFFEEVPGAAPTEPPVEAAQARARFQEALRAIEAFAARLDFPFAEAFRLGLALLEQDFPRGDFDEAHGQRAVEALQAKGFSDRAQENFQEVFSFAEDLKLLRWPAERILGFLAASVSDVFGGMGSWNDLPLDEADGEENERLSAELFRSMKDYAAALQSWVRA
;
A
#
# COMPACT_ATOMS: atom_id res chain seq x y z
N MET A 1 -13.58 -7.11 6.48
CA MET A 1 -13.92 -7.56 5.10
C MET A 1 -13.44 -6.55 4.07
N LYS A 2 -12.73 -7.03 3.05
CA LYS A 2 -12.31 -6.19 1.91
C LYS A 2 -13.47 -5.99 0.93
N ARG A 3 -13.51 -4.83 0.28
CA ARG A 3 -14.54 -4.49 -0.72
C ARG A 3 -14.68 -5.57 -1.81
N ASP A 4 -13.57 -6.18 -2.22
CA ASP A 4 -13.55 -7.18 -3.29
C ASP A 4 -14.33 -8.44 -2.90
N ASP A 5 -14.18 -8.93 -1.67
CA ASP A 5 -14.95 -10.07 -1.15
C ASP A 5 -16.45 -9.74 -1.09
N TYR A 6 -16.79 -8.51 -0.70
CA TYR A 6 -18.18 -8.04 -0.68
C TYR A 6 -18.78 -7.95 -2.09
N VAL A 7 -18.03 -7.42 -3.07
CA VAL A 7 -18.45 -7.34 -4.48
C VAL A 7 -18.67 -8.72 -5.08
N GLN A 8 -17.79 -9.67 -4.78
CA GLN A 8 -17.95 -11.06 -5.21
C GLN A 8 -19.19 -11.70 -4.57
N ALA A 9 -19.40 -11.50 -3.27
CA ALA A 9 -20.51 -12.09 -2.54
C ALA A 9 -21.86 -11.60 -3.07
N PHE A 10 -22.04 -10.28 -3.22
CA PHE A 10 -23.31 -9.78 -3.75
C PHE A 10 -23.49 -10.10 -5.23
N THR A 11 -22.41 -10.10 -6.03
CA THR A 11 -22.48 -10.52 -7.45
C THR A 11 -22.98 -11.96 -7.56
N SER A 12 -22.41 -12.87 -6.77
CA SER A 12 -22.87 -14.27 -6.72
C SER A 12 -24.35 -14.38 -6.33
N GLY A 13 -24.78 -13.63 -5.31
CA GLY A 13 -26.19 -13.59 -4.91
C GLY A 13 -27.12 -13.03 -5.99
N LEU A 14 -26.73 -11.94 -6.66
CA LEU A 14 -27.52 -11.33 -7.74
C LEU A 14 -27.71 -12.28 -8.93
N LEU A 15 -26.70 -13.09 -9.25
CA LEU A 15 -26.81 -14.12 -10.28
C LEU A 15 -27.71 -15.29 -9.87
N ALA A 16 -27.78 -15.61 -8.57
CA ALA A 16 -28.69 -16.65 -8.08
C ALA A 16 -30.16 -16.22 -8.22
N LEU A 17 -30.45 -14.93 -7.99
CA LEU A 17 -31.80 -14.36 -8.07
C LEU A 17 -32.32 -14.25 -9.51
N SER A 18 -33.66 -14.22 -9.63
CA SER A 18 -34.39 -13.98 -10.88
C SER A 18 -35.67 -13.19 -10.62
N GLY A 19 -36.18 -12.50 -11.64
CA GLY A 19 -37.47 -11.78 -11.56
C GLY A 19 -37.42 -10.55 -10.63
N GLU A 20 -38.54 -10.28 -9.96
CA GLU A 20 -38.69 -9.14 -9.05
C GLU A 20 -37.63 -9.06 -7.94
N PRO A 21 -37.26 -10.16 -7.24
CA PRO A 21 -36.17 -10.13 -6.25
C PRO A 21 -34.84 -9.64 -6.81
N ALA A 22 -34.49 -10.04 -8.04
CA ALA A 22 -33.26 -9.61 -8.67
C ALA A 22 -33.29 -8.11 -8.99
N ALA A 23 -34.43 -7.59 -9.44
CA ALA A 23 -34.61 -6.18 -9.72
C ALA A 23 -34.54 -5.32 -8.44
N ALA A 24 -35.18 -5.77 -7.36
CA ALA A 24 -35.12 -5.10 -6.06
C ALA A 24 -33.69 -5.05 -5.50
N ALA A 25 -32.98 -6.19 -5.54
CA ALA A 25 -31.57 -6.24 -5.13
C ALA A 25 -30.69 -5.34 -6.00
N GLN A 26 -30.86 -5.36 -7.33
CA GLN A 26 -30.10 -4.51 -8.23
C GLN A 26 -30.34 -3.01 -7.99
N ALA A 27 -31.58 -2.61 -7.71
CA ALA A 27 -31.91 -1.23 -7.36
C ALA A 27 -31.27 -0.81 -6.03
N HIS A 28 -31.25 -1.69 -5.02
CA HIS A 28 -30.61 -1.44 -3.73
C HIS A 28 -29.09 -1.25 -3.86
N PHE A 29 -28.38 -2.19 -4.48
CA PHE A 29 -26.93 -2.07 -4.68
C PHE A 29 -26.56 -0.94 -5.64
N GLY A 30 -27.43 -0.59 -6.58
CA GLY A 30 -27.27 0.55 -7.49
C GLY A 30 -27.29 1.92 -6.81
N GLN A 31 -27.66 2.00 -5.51
CA GLN A 31 -27.52 3.22 -4.72
C GLN A 31 -26.07 3.44 -4.24
N ARG A 32 -25.28 2.36 -4.15
CA ARG A 32 -23.89 2.39 -3.67
C ARG A 32 -22.87 2.30 -4.81
N PHE A 33 -23.25 1.66 -5.91
CA PHE A 33 -22.40 1.39 -7.06
C PHE A 33 -23.08 1.84 -8.36
N GLU A 34 -22.29 2.31 -9.32
CA GLU A 34 -22.78 2.61 -10.66
C GLU A 34 -22.80 1.33 -11.52
N PHE A 35 -23.99 0.96 -11.99
CA PHE A 35 -24.22 -0.29 -12.74
C PHE A 35 -24.41 -0.09 -14.24
N GLN A 36 -24.74 1.11 -14.68
CA GLN A 36 -25.12 1.42 -16.06
C GLN A 36 -23.95 1.98 -16.85
N GLU A 37 -23.07 2.74 -16.20
CA GLU A 37 -21.96 3.44 -16.83
C GLU A 37 -20.61 2.99 -16.27
N LEU A 38 -19.67 2.64 -17.16
CA LEU A 38 -18.29 2.37 -16.80
C LEU A 38 -17.54 3.68 -16.56
N LYS A 39 -16.70 3.73 -15.52
CA LYS A 39 -15.82 4.87 -15.21
C LYS A 39 -16.60 6.18 -15.01
N LYS A 40 -17.79 6.11 -14.40
CA LYS A 40 -18.58 7.30 -14.10
C LYS A 40 -17.88 8.15 -13.05
N SER A 41 -17.76 9.44 -13.35
CA SER A 41 -17.13 10.42 -12.46
C SER A 41 -17.81 10.44 -11.09
N GLN A 42 -16.99 10.51 -10.04
CA GLN A 42 -17.36 10.53 -8.63
C GLN A 42 -18.16 9.29 -8.17
N ALA A 43 -18.00 8.17 -8.87
CA ALA A 43 -18.67 6.93 -8.53
C ALA A 43 -17.71 5.71 -8.58
N VAL A 44 -18.13 4.65 -7.90
CA VAL A 44 -17.55 3.31 -8.05
C VAL A 44 -18.41 2.55 -9.04
N SER A 45 -17.98 2.50 -10.30
CA SER A 45 -18.59 1.69 -11.34
C SER A 45 -18.24 0.22 -11.17
N LEU A 46 -19.17 -0.64 -11.57
CA LEU A 46 -18.92 -2.06 -11.75
C LEU A 46 -19.02 -2.44 -13.23
N GLY A 47 -18.28 -3.48 -13.63
CA GLY A 47 -18.35 -4.01 -14.99
C GLY A 47 -17.79 -5.41 -15.11
N GLY A 48 -17.88 -5.97 -16.30
CA GLY A 48 -17.26 -7.25 -16.60
C GLY A 48 -16.99 -7.45 -18.09
N ARG A 49 -16.09 -8.37 -18.40
CA ARG A 49 -15.79 -8.79 -19.76
C ARG A 49 -16.94 -9.63 -20.31
N GLY A 50 -17.52 -9.17 -21.42
CA GLY A 50 -18.61 -9.84 -22.11
C GLY A 50 -18.15 -11.04 -22.95
N PRO A 51 -19.09 -11.90 -23.41
CA PRO A 51 -18.79 -13.06 -24.24
C PRO A 51 -18.03 -12.78 -25.54
N ALA A 52 -18.13 -11.55 -26.07
CA ALA A 52 -17.45 -11.13 -27.29
C ALA A 52 -16.09 -10.46 -27.01
N GLY A 53 -15.64 -10.43 -25.76
CA GLY A 53 -14.42 -9.74 -25.33
C GLY A 53 -14.58 -8.25 -25.09
N ASP A 54 -15.81 -7.71 -25.16
CA ASP A 54 -16.14 -6.31 -24.92
C ASP A 54 -16.23 -5.95 -23.44
N GLU A 55 -15.92 -4.70 -23.09
CA GLU A 55 -16.15 -4.18 -21.73
C GLU A 55 -17.61 -3.78 -21.57
N LEU A 56 -18.32 -4.45 -20.67
CA LEU A 56 -19.73 -4.19 -20.41
C LEU A 56 -19.92 -3.53 -19.05
N SER A 57 -20.87 -2.61 -18.97
CA SER A 57 -21.39 -2.16 -17.67
C SER A 57 -21.97 -3.35 -16.91
N TYR A 58 -21.98 -3.26 -15.59
CA TYR A 58 -22.41 -4.38 -14.75
C TYR A 58 -23.83 -4.86 -15.07
N ALA A 59 -24.77 -3.94 -15.34
CA ALA A 59 -26.13 -4.30 -15.75
C ALA A 59 -26.16 -5.08 -17.06
N ALA A 60 -25.40 -4.63 -18.07
CA ALA A 60 -25.31 -5.31 -19.37
C ALA A 60 -24.61 -6.67 -19.26
N TRP A 61 -23.54 -6.75 -18.46
CA TRP A 61 -22.81 -8.00 -18.20
C TRP A 61 -23.69 -9.04 -17.51
N LEU A 62 -24.41 -8.68 -16.44
CA LEU A 62 -25.37 -9.56 -15.78
C LEU A 62 -26.47 -10.05 -16.73
N GLN A 63 -26.99 -9.16 -17.59
CA GLN A 63 -28.00 -9.51 -18.56
C GLN A 63 -27.47 -10.51 -19.61
N ALA A 64 -26.23 -10.31 -20.09
CA ALA A 64 -25.57 -11.23 -21.01
C ALA A 64 -25.44 -12.64 -20.40
N LEU A 65 -24.94 -12.73 -19.17
CA LEU A 65 -24.81 -14.02 -18.46
C LEU A 65 -26.17 -14.69 -18.22
N ARG A 66 -27.20 -13.92 -17.86
CA ARG A 66 -28.57 -14.46 -17.68
C ARG A 66 -29.16 -15.00 -18.99
N LYS A 67 -28.92 -14.32 -20.12
CA LYS A 67 -29.40 -14.75 -21.44
C LYS A 67 -28.80 -16.11 -21.86
N GLU A 68 -27.61 -16.42 -21.41
CA GLU A 68 -26.98 -17.73 -21.63
C GLU A 68 -27.50 -18.86 -20.73
N GLY A 69 -28.42 -18.57 -19.80
CA GLY A 69 -29.00 -19.56 -18.90
C GLY A 69 -28.05 -19.97 -17.78
N LEU A 70 -28.00 -19.18 -16.71
CA LEU A 70 -27.17 -19.44 -15.52
C LEU A 70 -27.45 -20.82 -14.91
N ARG A 71 -26.38 -21.59 -14.69
CA ARG A 71 -26.38 -22.90 -14.02
C ARG A 71 -25.72 -22.86 -12.65
N GLY A 72 -24.67 -22.07 -12.48
CA GLY A 72 -23.95 -22.04 -11.22
C GLY A 72 -22.90 -20.95 -11.15
N VAL A 73 -22.42 -20.72 -9.93
CA VAL A 73 -21.28 -19.88 -9.62
C VAL A 73 -20.34 -20.66 -8.72
N ARG A 74 -19.05 -20.64 -9.03
CA ARG A 74 -18.00 -21.28 -8.24
C ARG A 74 -16.85 -20.33 -7.99
N PHE A 75 -16.20 -20.52 -6.86
CA PHE A 75 -14.99 -19.80 -6.50
C PHE A 75 -13.86 -20.80 -6.29
N TYR A 76 -12.67 -20.49 -6.82
CA TYR A 76 -11.48 -21.31 -6.62
C TYR A 76 -10.20 -20.49 -6.73
N TRP A 77 -9.10 -21.06 -6.27
CA TRP A 77 -7.79 -20.43 -6.36
C TRP A 77 -7.20 -20.60 -7.76
N GLY A 78 -6.85 -19.47 -8.38
CA GLY A 78 -5.94 -19.40 -9.52
C GLY A 78 -4.50 -19.27 -9.07
N ALA A 79 -3.58 -19.86 -9.84
CA ALA A 79 -2.16 -19.55 -9.69
C ALA A 79 -1.90 -18.15 -10.25
N LYS A 80 -1.33 -17.25 -9.44
CA LYS A 80 -0.42 -16.24 -10.01
C LYS A 80 0.97 -16.87 -10.08
N PRO A 81 1.82 -16.52 -11.06
CA PRO A 81 3.23 -16.85 -10.96
C PRO A 81 3.71 -16.29 -9.62
N ALA A 82 4.05 -17.17 -8.67
CA ALA A 82 4.70 -16.74 -7.45
C ALA A 82 6.00 -16.04 -7.87
N ASP A 83 6.29 -14.86 -7.34
CA ASP A 83 7.68 -14.42 -7.32
C ASP A 83 8.40 -15.34 -6.31
N PRO A 84 9.29 -16.24 -6.75
CA PRO A 84 9.96 -17.18 -5.87
C PRO A 84 10.91 -16.48 -4.88
N SER A 85 11.14 -15.17 -5.02
CA SER A 85 11.99 -14.38 -4.12
C SER A 85 11.28 -13.87 -2.86
N LEU A 86 9.95 -13.95 -2.78
CA LEU A 86 9.20 -13.45 -1.62
C LEU A 86 9.19 -14.47 -0.46
N PRO A 87 9.52 -14.07 0.78
CA PRO A 87 9.36 -14.92 1.96
C PRO A 87 7.89 -15.37 2.14
N PRO A 88 7.62 -16.58 2.69
CA PRO A 88 6.26 -17.11 2.83
C PRO A 88 5.28 -16.19 3.58
N HIS A 89 5.71 -15.47 4.61
CA HIS A 89 4.85 -14.53 5.33
C HIS A 89 4.55 -13.25 4.55
N VAL A 90 5.50 -12.76 3.74
CA VAL A 90 5.26 -11.66 2.78
C VAL A 90 4.30 -12.15 1.70
N ALA A 91 4.46 -13.38 1.23
CA ALA A 91 3.55 -14.01 0.28
C ALA A 91 2.14 -14.27 0.84
N ALA A 92 2.00 -14.40 2.17
CA ALA A 92 0.73 -14.52 2.88
C ALA A 92 0.11 -13.15 3.21
N ALA A 93 0.92 -12.16 3.60
CA ALA A 93 0.50 -10.79 3.91
C ALA A 93 0.14 -9.99 2.65
N PHE A 94 0.86 -10.22 1.56
CA PHE A 94 0.59 -9.72 0.22
C PHE A 94 0.11 -10.92 -0.60
N ALA A 95 -1.19 -11.01 -0.86
CA ALA A 95 -1.86 -12.05 -1.65
C ALA A 95 -1.43 -12.09 -3.14
N GLY A 96 -0.12 -12.06 -3.42
CA GLY A 96 0.47 -12.07 -4.75
C GLY A 96 0.61 -13.47 -5.35
N VAL A 97 0.44 -14.54 -4.56
CA VAL A 97 0.63 -15.92 -5.03
C VAL A 97 -0.64 -16.60 -5.53
N ARG A 98 -1.81 -16.18 -5.03
CA ARG A 98 -3.09 -16.81 -5.36
C ARG A 98 -4.19 -15.77 -5.50
N ILE A 99 -4.95 -15.86 -6.59
CA ILE A 99 -6.11 -15.01 -6.83
C ILE A 99 -7.37 -15.84 -6.67
N LEU A 100 -8.38 -15.28 -6.01
CA LEU A 100 -9.69 -15.90 -5.93
C LEU A 100 -10.41 -15.65 -7.26
N LEU A 101 -10.56 -16.71 -8.04
CA LEU A 101 -11.22 -16.68 -9.33
C LEU A 101 -12.71 -16.93 -9.18
N PHE A 102 -13.49 -16.15 -9.90
CA PHE A 102 -14.94 -16.21 -9.95
C PHE A 102 -15.37 -16.90 -11.25
N GLN A 103 -15.89 -18.12 -11.16
CA GLN A 103 -16.39 -18.84 -12.32
C GLN A 103 -17.91 -18.80 -12.40
N VAL A 104 -18.43 -18.44 -13.56
CA VAL A 104 -19.85 -18.49 -13.89
C VAL A 104 -20.08 -19.62 -14.89
N GLU A 105 -20.93 -20.57 -14.52
CA GLU A 105 -21.39 -21.64 -15.39
C GLU A 105 -22.75 -21.25 -15.99
N THR A 106 -22.82 -21.22 -17.32
CA THR A 106 -24.04 -20.97 -18.10
C THR A 106 -24.43 -22.24 -18.89
N ALA A 107 -25.52 -22.20 -19.64
CA ALA A 107 -25.91 -23.33 -20.49
C ALA A 107 -24.98 -23.51 -21.69
N THR A 108 -24.23 -22.47 -22.05
CA THR A 108 -23.38 -22.43 -23.24
C THR A 108 -21.88 -22.46 -22.93
N ALA A 109 -21.45 -21.97 -21.77
CA ALA A 109 -20.03 -21.87 -21.43
C ALA A 109 -19.79 -21.89 -19.91
N ALA A 110 -18.54 -22.12 -19.51
CA ALA A 110 -18.04 -21.79 -18.18
C ALA A 110 -16.96 -20.71 -18.35
N ARG A 111 -17.15 -19.54 -17.75
CA ARG A 111 -16.22 -18.41 -17.83
C ARG A 111 -15.64 -18.10 -16.47
N THR A 112 -14.37 -17.77 -16.45
CA THR A 112 -13.61 -17.51 -15.23
C THR A 112 -13.13 -16.08 -15.23
N TYR A 113 -13.35 -15.38 -14.12
CA TYR A 113 -13.06 -13.97 -13.96
C TYR A 113 -12.12 -13.72 -12.79
N GLU A 114 -11.17 -12.80 -12.96
CA GLU A 114 -10.44 -12.13 -11.89
C GLU A 114 -11.12 -10.79 -11.60
N LEU A 115 -11.31 -10.46 -10.32
CA LEU A 115 -11.78 -9.13 -9.95
C LEU A 115 -10.59 -8.16 -9.94
N GLN A 116 -10.67 -7.12 -10.76
CA GLN A 116 -9.64 -6.08 -10.85
C GLN A 116 -10.22 -4.73 -10.40
N THR A 117 -9.41 -3.93 -9.72
CA THR A 117 -9.73 -2.53 -9.45
C THR A 117 -8.91 -1.65 -10.38
N ARG A 118 -9.59 -0.80 -11.16
CA ARG A 118 -8.99 0.26 -11.99
C ARG A 118 -9.43 1.61 -11.41
N GLN A 119 -8.53 2.58 -11.41
CA GLN A 119 -8.82 3.92 -10.90
C GLN A 119 -8.49 4.95 -11.97
N SER A 120 -9.15 6.10 -11.91
CA SER A 120 -8.72 7.26 -12.65
C SER A 120 -7.33 7.72 -12.20
N PRO A 121 -6.61 8.49 -13.03
CA PRO A 121 -5.43 9.22 -12.59
C PRO A 121 -5.73 10.01 -11.30
N GLN A 122 -4.74 10.08 -10.41
CA GLN A 122 -4.87 10.78 -9.12
C GLN A 122 -4.93 12.30 -9.30
N VAL A 123 -4.24 12.81 -10.31
CA VAL A 123 -4.08 14.24 -10.57
C VAL A 123 -4.74 14.66 -11.88
N ALA A 124 -5.06 15.95 -11.99
CA ALA A 124 -5.66 16.52 -13.19
C ALA A 124 -4.70 16.60 -14.40
N LEU A 125 -3.39 16.63 -14.16
CA LEU A 125 -2.38 16.78 -15.20
C LEU A 125 -2.15 15.46 -15.95
N THR A 126 -2.59 15.39 -17.21
CA THR A 126 -2.42 14.19 -18.06
C THR A 126 -0.98 14.05 -18.58
N PRO A 127 -0.55 12.85 -19.04
CA PRO A 127 0.78 12.65 -19.64
C PRO A 127 1.07 13.61 -20.80
N ALA A 128 0.08 13.89 -21.67
CA ALA A 128 0.24 14.82 -22.78
C ALA A 128 0.46 16.27 -22.31
N GLN A 129 -0.25 16.70 -21.26
CA GLN A 129 -0.06 18.02 -20.67
C GLN A 129 1.27 18.12 -19.92
N PHE A 130 1.75 17.03 -19.31
CA PHE A 130 3.08 16.98 -18.73
C PHE A 130 4.18 17.09 -19.79
N VAL A 131 4.04 16.42 -20.94
CA VAL A 131 4.96 16.59 -22.08
C VAL A 131 5.00 18.06 -22.53
N GLU A 132 3.83 18.69 -22.65
CA GLU A 132 3.74 20.12 -22.99
C GLU A 132 4.41 21.02 -21.94
N LEU A 133 4.15 20.76 -20.66
CA LEU A 133 4.80 21.46 -19.55
C LEU A 133 6.32 21.36 -19.65
N MET A 134 6.85 20.15 -19.88
CA MET A 134 8.29 19.91 -20.01
C MET A 134 8.90 20.64 -21.21
N ASP A 135 8.20 20.66 -22.34
CA ASP A 135 8.65 21.35 -23.54
C ASP A 135 8.63 22.89 -23.41
N ALA A 136 7.84 23.43 -22.48
CA ALA A 136 7.82 24.86 -22.14
C ALA A 136 8.99 25.31 -21.23
N GLN A 137 9.73 24.36 -20.64
CA GLN A 137 10.83 24.68 -19.73
C GLN A 137 12.10 25.13 -20.48
N GLN A 138 12.92 25.93 -19.79
CA GLN A 138 14.28 26.19 -20.24
C GLN A 138 15.15 24.95 -20.01
N GLN A 139 16.14 24.73 -20.88
CA GLN A 139 17.04 23.56 -20.79
C GLN A 139 16.31 22.21 -20.82
N LYS A 140 15.18 22.11 -21.54
CA LYS A 140 14.32 20.92 -21.59
C LYS A 140 15.04 19.58 -21.84
N ALA A 141 16.15 19.56 -22.58
CA ALA A 141 16.91 18.33 -22.80
C ALA A 141 17.46 17.73 -21.49
N LEU A 142 17.93 18.57 -20.56
CA LEU A 142 18.43 18.14 -19.25
C LEU A 142 17.29 17.72 -18.33
N LEU A 143 16.16 18.43 -18.37
CA LEU A 143 14.98 18.08 -17.57
C LEU A 143 14.35 16.77 -18.05
N TRP A 144 14.29 16.55 -19.38
CA TRP A 144 13.84 15.27 -19.94
C TRP A 144 14.77 14.12 -19.58
N GLU A 145 16.07 14.35 -19.50
CA GLU A 145 17.02 13.34 -19.01
C GLU A 145 16.76 12.99 -17.54
N ARG A 146 16.49 13.99 -16.69
CA ARG A 146 16.10 13.74 -15.29
C ARG A 146 14.80 12.92 -15.18
N VAL A 147 13.78 13.27 -15.97
CA VAL A 147 12.52 12.50 -16.03
C VAL A 147 12.81 11.07 -16.49
N ARG A 148 13.67 10.87 -17.49
CA ARG A 148 14.06 9.54 -17.95
C ARG A 148 14.71 8.73 -16.83
N GLU A 149 15.63 9.30 -16.07
CA GLU A 149 16.30 8.62 -14.93
C GLU A 149 15.29 8.11 -13.91
N LEU A 150 14.34 8.96 -13.48
CA LEU A 150 13.33 8.59 -12.48
C LEU A 150 12.39 7.49 -12.98
N VAL A 151 11.94 7.60 -14.23
CA VAL A 151 11.10 6.57 -14.87
C VAL A 151 11.88 5.28 -15.05
N HIS A 152 13.16 5.37 -15.41
CA HIS A 152 14.02 4.20 -15.58
C HIS A 152 14.24 3.46 -14.26
N GLU A 153 14.57 4.18 -13.18
CA GLU A 153 14.72 3.61 -11.84
C GLU A 153 13.43 2.92 -11.38
N SER A 154 12.28 3.57 -11.54
CA SER A 154 10.98 2.96 -11.27
C SER A 154 10.74 1.72 -12.12
N ASN A 155 11.12 1.72 -13.39
CA ASN A 155 10.96 0.56 -14.26
C ASN A 155 11.84 -0.60 -13.82
N GLU A 156 13.11 -0.35 -13.48
CA GLU A 156 14.04 -1.37 -13.00
C GLU A 156 13.53 -2.02 -11.71
N LEU A 157 13.07 -1.22 -10.75
CA LEU A 157 12.51 -1.71 -9.48
C LEU A 157 11.24 -2.56 -9.67
N ASN A 158 10.52 -2.37 -10.77
CA ASN A 158 9.27 -3.07 -11.08
C ASN A 158 9.40 -4.09 -12.23
N GLY A 159 10.63 -4.44 -12.65
CA GLY A 159 10.87 -5.44 -13.69
C GLY A 159 10.36 -5.04 -15.09
N ARG A 160 10.23 -3.74 -15.36
CA ARG A 160 9.78 -3.18 -16.64
C ARG A 160 10.97 -2.81 -17.54
N PRO A 161 10.79 -2.75 -18.87
CA PRO A 161 11.86 -2.36 -19.78
C PRO A 161 12.42 -0.97 -19.48
N ALA A 162 13.73 -0.83 -19.63
CA ALA A 162 14.42 0.45 -19.53
C ALA A 162 13.96 1.45 -20.60
N VAL A 163 13.84 2.73 -20.21
CA VAL A 163 13.56 3.82 -21.15
C VAL A 163 14.86 4.37 -21.74
N ALA A 164 14.97 4.31 -23.07
CA ALA A 164 16.15 4.78 -23.79
C ALA A 164 16.29 6.33 -23.77
N PRO A 165 17.52 6.86 -23.93
CA PRO A 165 17.75 8.30 -24.04
C PRO A 165 16.87 8.97 -25.10
N GLY A 166 16.27 10.10 -24.74
CA GLY A 166 15.38 10.86 -25.63
C GLY A 166 14.01 10.22 -25.90
N GLN A 167 13.69 9.07 -25.31
CA GLN A 167 12.39 8.38 -25.51
C GLN A 167 11.38 8.63 -24.38
N ALA A 168 11.75 9.38 -23.33
CA ALA A 168 10.89 9.59 -22.16
C ALA A 168 9.50 10.14 -22.52
N ALA A 169 9.42 11.17 -23.37
CA ALA A 169 8.15 11.74 -23.78
C ALA A 169 7.26 10.74 -24.54
N ALA A 170 7.84 10.01 -25.51
CA ALA A 170 7.10 8.99 -26.26
C ALA A 170 6.66 7.83 -25.37
N TYR A 171 7.49 7.45 -24.41
CA TYR A 171 7.17 6.42 -23.43
C TYR A 171 5.99 6.81 -22.53
N LEU A 172 6.01 8.00 -21.92
CA LEU A 172 4.91 8.46 -21.06
C LEU A 172 3.57 8.58 -21.80
N LEU A 173 3.58 8.70 -23.13
CA LEU A 173 2.40 8.71 -23.98
C LEU A 173 1.92 7.31 -24.41
N SER A 174 2.69 6.25 -24.12
CA SER A 174 2.26 4.87 -24.34
C SER A 174 1.31 4.40 -23.23
N PRO A 175 0.49 3.36 -23.46
CA PRO A 175 -0.34 2.78 -22.41
C PRO A 175 0.46 2.37 -21.17
N GLU A 176 1.62 1.73 -21.36
CA GLU A 176 2.48 1.27 -20.28
C GLU A 176 3.12 2.44 -19.52
N GLY A 177 3.56 3.48 -20.24
CA GLY A 177 4.15 4.66 -19.60
C GLY A 177 3.12 5.55 -18.91
N ALA A 178 1.86 5.55 -19.36
CA ALA A 178 0.77 6.25 -18.68
C ALA A 178 0.50 5.65 -17.29
N GLU A 179 0.59 4.32 -17.13
CA GLU A 179 0.47 3.67 -15.81
C GLU A 179 1.64 4.04 -14.88
N VAL A 180 2.86 4.12 -15.41
CA VAL A 180 4.03 4.60 -14.63
C VAL A 180 3.85 6.06 -14.25
N TYR A 181 3.38 6.88 -15.18
CA TYR A 181 3.14 8.29 -14.97
C TYR A 181 2.16 8.53 -13.82
N ASP A 182 1.02 7.85 -13.80
CA ASP A 182 0.01 8.00 -12.75
C ASP A 182 0.56 7.72 -11.34
N PHE A 183 1.57 6.86 -11.23
CA PHE A 183 2.27 6.57 -9.99
C PHE A 183 3.34 7.64 -9.64
N LEU A 184 4.09 8.13 -10.62
CA LEU A 184 5.25 8.99 -10.39
C LEU A 184 5.01 10.49 -10.56
N VAL A 185 3.88 10.91 -11.12
CA VAL A 185 3.67 12.29 -11.60
C VAL A 185 3.97 13.37 -10.54
N MET A 186 3.60 13.13 -9.28
CA MET A 186 3.91 14.06 -8.18
C MET A 186 5.43 14.23 -7.99
N ASP A 187 6.18 13.13 -8.01
CA ASP A 187 7.64 13.13 -7.88
C ASP A 187 8.31 13.71 -9.13
N LEU A 188 7.81 13.39 -10.33
CA LEU A 188 8.30 13.97 -11.58
C LEU A 188 8.14 15.49 -11.58
N CYS A 189 6.96 16.01 -11.23
CA CYS A 189 6.72 17.45 -11.15
C CYS A 189 7.57 18.12 -10.07
N ARG A 190 7.78 17.48 -8.92
CA ARG A 190 8.63 17.99 -7.84
C ARG A 190 10.09 18.06 -8.27
N GLU A 191 10.62 17.00 -8.86
CA GLU A 191 12.03 16.91 -9.27
C GLU A 191 12.35 17.87 -10.44
N VAL A 192 11.41 18.10 -11.36
CA VAL A 192 11.56 19.11 -12.41
C VAL A 192 11.64 20.51 -11.83
N GLN A 193 10.78 20.86 -10.87
CA GLN A 193 10.83 22.15 -10.18
C GLN A 193 12.16 22.33 -9.42
N LEU A 194 12.62 21.28 -8.76
CA LEU A 194 13.91 21.25 -8.07
C LEU A 194 15.07 21.51 -9.04
N GLU A 195 15.12 20.84 -10.19
CA GLU A 195 16.16 21.04 -11.19
C GLU A 195 16.13 22.45 -11.80
N CYS A 196 14.94 23.03 -12.00
CA CYS A 196 14.81 24.44 -12.40
C CYS A 196 15.43 25.38 -11.35
N LEU A 197 15.14 25.18 -10.07
CA LEU A 197 15.73 25.99 -8.98
C LEU A 197 17.25 25.85 -8.90
N VAL A 198 17.78 24.63 -9.00
CA VAL A 198 19.22 24.34 -8.98
C VAL A 198 19.96 25.06 -10.11
N ARG A 199 19.30 25.18 -11.26
CA ARG A 199 19.84 25.80 -12.48
C ARG A 199 19.51 27.27 -12.60
N GLU A 200 18.85 27.84 -11.59
CA GLU A 200 18.42 29.24 -11.55
C GLU A 200 17.54 29.61 -12.75
N THR A 201 16.73 28.66 -13.24
CA THR A 201 15.73 28.86 -14.29
C THR A 201 14.33 28.89 -13.68
N PRO A 202 13.42 29.73 -14.20
CA PRO A 202 12.04 29.73 -13.72
C PRO A 202 11.30 28.46 -14.18
N PHE A 203 10.56 27.84 -13.26
CA PHE A 203 9.58 26.81 -13.61
C PHE A 203 8.36 27.47 -14.27
N ARG A 204 8.13 27.17 -15.55
CA ARG A 204 7.12 27.84 -16.37
C ARG A 204 5.90 26.96 -16.55
N ILE A 205 4.77 27.36 -15.99
CA ILE A 205 3.49 26.70 -16.23
C ILE A 205 2.77 27.42 -17.38
N PRO A 206 2.51 26.75 -18.53
CA PRO A 206 1.67 27.32 -19.58
C PRO A 206 0.31 27.78 -19.04
N LEU A 207 -0.21 28.90 -19.55
CA LEU A 207 -1.40 29.54 -18.98
C LEU A 207 -2.62 28.62 -18.91
N HIS A 208 -2.84 27.79 -19.93
CA HIS A 208 -3.96 26.84 -20.00
C HIS A 208 -3.75 25.59 -19.13
N LEU A 209 -2.55 25.37 -18.59
CA LEU A 209 -2.27 24.30 -17.62
C LEU A 209 -2.33 24.80 -16.17
N LYS A 210 -2.52 26.10 -15.95
CA LYS A 210 -2.44 26.70 -14.61
C LYS A 210 -3.46 26.12 -13.63
N ASP A 211 -4.64 25.74 -14.11
CA ASP A 211 -5.69 25.14 -13.29
C ASP A 211 -5.38 23.70 -12.85
N ALA A 212 -4.32 23.07 -13.38
CA ALA A 212 -3.83 21.78 -12.91
C ALA A 212 -2.86 21.91 -11.72
N PHE A 213 -2.55 23.15 -11.28
CA PHE A 213 -1.59 23.42 -10.21
C PHE A 213 -2.18 24.33 -9.13
N TYR A 214 -1.60 24.26 -7.93
CA TYR A 214 -1.80 25.24 -6.86
C TYR A 214 -0.51 25.44 -6.06
N GLN A 215 -0.46 26.54 -5.30
CA GLN A 215 0.52 26.73 -4.23
C GLN A 215 -0.27 26.83 -2.92
N PRO A 216 0.07 26.05 -1.88
CA PRO A 216 -0.58 26.15 -0.59
C PRO A 216 -0.34 27.55 -0.01
N ASP A 217 -1.38 28.13 0.59
CA ASP A 217 -1.35 29.43 1.24
C ASP A 217 -0.90 29.34 2.72
N PHE A 218 -0.70 28.13 3.24
CA PHE A 218 -0.20 27.88 4.58
C PHE A 218 1.28 27.54 4.56
N SER A 219 2.05 28.29 5.36
CA SER A 219 3.39 27.89 5.77
C SER A 219 3.27 27.15 7.11
N PHE A 220 3.93 26.00 7.25
CA PHE A 220 3.95 25.26 8.53
C PHE A 220 4.67 26.02 9.67
N GLY A 221 5.04 27.29 9.48
CA GLY A 221 5.61 28.14 10.52
C GLY A 221 6.95 27.64 11.05
N MET A 222 7.54 26.65 10.38
CA MET A 222 8.88 26.20 10.67
C MET A 222 9.80 27.36 10.27
N PRO A 223 10.62 27.91 11.19
CA PRO A 223 11.57 28.93 10.82
C PRO A 223 12.41 28.40 9.65
N GLU A 224 12.53 29.19 8.58
CA GLU A 224 13.46 28.95 7.47
C GLU A 224 14.88 28.88 8.04
N LYS A 225 15.25 27.73 8.59
CA LYS A 225 16.63 27.41 8.89
C LYS A 225 17.17 26.82 7.62
N ASP A 226 18.18 27.47 7.04
CA ASP A 226 18.98 26.87 5.98
C ASP A 226 19.47 25.51 6.49
N PRO A 227 19.00 24.40 5.89
CA PRO A 227 19.40 23.09 6.37
C PRO A 227 20.91 22.93 6.14
N VAL A 228 21.60 22.52 7.19
CA VAL A 228 23.05 22.29 7.15
C VAL A 228 23.28 20.85 6.73
N PHE A 229 24.04 20.63 5.66
CA PHE A 229 24.32 19.28 5.15
C PHE A 229 25.79 18.93 5.31
N LEU A 230 26.04 17.75 5.86
CA LEU A 230 27.36 17.11 5.92
C LEU A 230 27.18 15.61 6.19
N TYR A 231 27.77 14.76 5.35
CA TYR A 231 27.72 13.30 5.50
C TYR A 231 28.92 12.63 4.81
N PRO A 232 29.32 11.41 5.23
CA PRO A 232 30.34 10.64 4.52
C PRO A 232 29.79 10.09 3.19
N GLU A 233 30.53 10.25 2.10
CA GLU A 233 30.17 9.73 0.76
C GLU A 233 30.57 8.27 0.56
N LYS A 234 31.67 7.87 1.19
CA LYS A 234 32.20 6.50 1.12
C LYS A 234 32.08 5.82 2.47
N GLN A 235 31.89 4.50 2.45
CA GLN A 235 31.82 3.70 3.67
C GLN A 235 33.18 3.63 4.40
N ASP A 236 34.29 3.75 3.66
CA ASP A 236 35.66 3.62 4.18
C ASP A 236 36.37 4.97 4.25
N VAL A 237 35.90 5.87 5.11
CA VAL A 237 36.59 7.13 5.43
C VAL A 237 37.76 6.85 6.38
N SER A 238 38.96 7.27 5.99
CA SER A 238 40.17 7.07 6.80
C SER A 238 40.22 7.98 8.03
N ALA A 239 40.96 7.54 9.05
CA ALA A 239 41.24 8.32 10.25
C ALA A 239 41.82 9.71 9.93
N GLN A 240 42.69 9.79 8.92
CA GLN A 240 43.31 11.04 8.48
C GLN A 240 42.27 12.01 7.89
N GLU A 241 41.33 11.50 7.10
CA GLU A 241 40.26 12.31 6.49
C GLU A 241 39.30 12.86 7.56
N VAL A 242 38.93 12.05 8.56
CA VAL A 242 38.11 12.52 9.70
C VAL A 242 38.83 13.64 10.47
N ARG A 243 40.12 13.47 10.78
CA ARG A 243 40.90 14.52 11.46
C ARG A 243 40.98 15.79 10.63
N ALA A 244 41.24 15.67 9.33
CA ALA A 244 41.33 16.80 8.42
C ALA A 244 39.99 17.56 8.30
N LEU A 245 38.86 16.84 8.28
CA LEU A 245 37.53 17.45 8.28
C LEU A 245 37.30 18.26 9.56
N ILE A 246 37.59 17.69 10.74
CA ILE A 246 37.43 18.37 12.03
C ILE A 246 38.33 19.61 12.12
N GLN A 247 39.58 19.50 11.70
CA GLN A 247 40.55 20.61 11.72
C GLN A 247 40.15 21.78 10.80
N ALA A 248 39.38 21.50 9.74
CA ALA A 248 38.91 22.52 8.82
C ALA A 248 37.74 23.34 9.37
N GLN A 249 37.08 22.89 10.43
CA GLN A 249 35.89 23.55 10.95
C GLN A 249 36.22 24.83 11.75
N PRO A 250 35.31 25.82 11.77
CA PRO A 250 35.48 27.04 12.55
C PRO A 250 35.19 26.85 14.06
N PHE A 251 35.22 25.61 14.55
CA PHE A 251 34.89 25.24 15.93
C PHE A 251 36.10 24.58 16.60
N PRO A 252 36.24 24.69 17.93
CA PRO A 252 37.23 23.93 18.67
C PRO A 252 37.06 22.42 18.42
N PRO A 253 38.12 21.67 18.02
CA PRO A 253 38.02 20.22 17.81
C PRO A 253 37.47 19.46 19.02
N ALA A 254 37.75 19.94 20.24
CA ALA A 254 37.26 19.35 21.48
C ALA A 254 35.72 19.33 21.54
N ASP A 255 35.05 20.38 21.05
CA ASP A 255 33.59 20.48 21.08
C ASP A 255 32.94 19.49 20.10
N ILE A 256 33.53 19.35 18.91
CA ILE A 256 33.09 18.37 17.90
C ILE A 256 33.25 16.95 18.46
N TRP A 257 34.39 16.64 19.07
CA TRP A 257 34.63 15.33 19.67
C TRP A 257 33.73 15.03 20.85
N ALA A 258 33.44 16.00 21.72
CA ALA A 258 32.54 15.82 22.84
C ALA A 258 31.12 15.43 22.37
N ARG A 259 30.61 16.06 21.30
CA ARG A 259 29.29 15.75 20.74
C ARG A 259 29.25 14.44 19.98
N ALA A 260 30.28 14.16 19.18
CA ALA A 260 30.40 12.88 18.48
C ALA A 260 30.48 11.71 19.49
N ASP A 261 31.23 11.87 20.58
CA ASP A 261 31.33 10.90 21.68
C ASP A 261 29.97 10.66 22.36
N ALA A 262 29.25 11.73 22.69
CA ALA A 262 27.93 11.63 23.30
C ALA A 262 26.95 10.83 22.42
N ARG A 263 26.96 11.09 21.10
CA ARG A 263 26.11 10.40 20.13
C ARG A 263 26.52 8.93 19.94
N LEU A 264 27.83 8.64 19.91
CA LEU A 264 28.30 7.25 19.81
C LEU A 264 27.93 6.43 21.05
N ARG A 265 28.01 7.00 22.26
CA ARG A 265 27.63 6.32 23.50
C ARG A 265 26.14 6.00 23.62
N GLU A 266 25.30 6.74 22.91
CA GLU A 266 23.85 6.49 22.89
C GLU A 266 23.50 5.19 22.14
N TYR A 267 24.27 4.87 21.09
CA TYR A 267 23.93 3.78 20.16
C TYR A 267 24.99 2.67 20.04
N THR A 268 26.13 2.80 20.71
CA THR A 268 27.25 1.84 20.62
C THR A 268 27.62 1.33 22.00
N ASP A 269 27.97 0.05 22.10
CA ASP A 269 28.49 -0.56 23.34
C ASP A 269 29.65 0.27 23.91
N PRO A 270 29.53 0.81 25.13
CA PRO A 270 30.58 1.59 25.78
C PRO A 270 31.93 0.89 25.88
N ALA A 271 31.95 -0.46 25.89
CA ALA A 271 33.19 -1.25 25.92
C ALA A 271 34.02 -1.13 24.63
N LEU A 272 33.40 -0.73 23.51
CA LEU A 272 34.05 -0.53 22.22
C LEU A 272 34.57 0.90 22.05
N LEU A 273 34.16 1.83 22.91
CA LEU A 273 34.48 3.26 22.79
C LEU A 273 35.69 3.67 23.64
N PRO A 274 36.43 4.72 23.27
CA PRO A 274 37.48 5.29 24.10
C PRO A 274 36.96 5.73 25.47
N ALA A 275 37.84 5.70 26.48
CA ALA A 275 37.49 6.06 27.85
C ALA A 275 37.14 7.56 28.04
N SER A 276 37.58 8.45 27.14
CA SER A 276 37.20 9.86 27.17
C SER A 276 37.25 10.53 25.79
N PRO A 277 36.47 11.61 25.57
CA PRO A 277 36.41 12.29 24.27
C PRO A 277 37.76 12.82 23.77
N GLY A 278 38.65 13.22 24.68
CA GLY A 278 39.97 13.78 24.34
C GLY A 278 40.93 12.78 23.68
N VAL A 279 40.61 11.48 23.71
CA VAL A 279 41.45 10.40 23.16
C VAL A 279 41.06 10.05 21.73
N TRP A 280 39.89 10.50 21.25
CA TRP A 280 39.41 10.23 19.90
C TRP A 280 40.43 10.53 18.81
N PRO A 281 41.13 11.70 18.78
CA PRO A 281 42.11 11.98 17.73
C PRO A 281 43.15 10.87 17.54
N THR A 282 43.61 10.24 18.63
CA THR A 282 44.60 9.16 18.57
C THR A 282 43.97 7.77 18.44
N ALA A 283 42.74 7.58 18.90
CA ALA A 283 42.05 6.29 18.85
C ALA A 283 41.60 5.89 17.43
N LEU A 284 41.46 6.86 16.51
CA LEU A 284 40.99 6.63 15.14
C LEU A 284 41.80 5.58 14.37
N ASP A 285 43.11 5.49 14.60
CA ASP A 285 43.99 4.57 13.85
C ASP A 285 43.80 3.10 14.26
N GLY A 286 43.22 2.85 15.43
CA GLY A 286 43.02 1.52 16.02
C GLY A 286 41.55 1.07 16.05
N LEU A 287 40.66 1.76 15.34
CA LEU A 287 39.23 1.42 15.36
C LEU A 287 38.95 0.04 14.76
N SER A 288 37.97 -0.65 15.34
CA SER A 288 37.37 -1.84 14.73
C SER A 288 36.59 -1.47 13.46
N ASP A 289 36.37 -2.43 12.56
CA ASP A 289 35.65 -2.16 11.31
C ASP A 289 34.21 -1.68 11.52
N ALA A 290 33.56 -2.11 12.61
CA ALA A 290 32.24 -1.62 13.00
C ALA A 290 32.28 -0.11 13.33
N LEU A 291 33.30 0.33 14.06
CA LEU A 291 33.46 1.74 14.46
C LEU A 291 33.95 2.63 13.32
N LYS A 292 34.73 2.09 12.38
CA LYS A 292 35.15 2.85 11.19
C LYS A 292 33.97 3.38 10.38
N ARG A 293 32.81 2.73 10.45
CA ARG A 293 31.58 3.16 9.76
C ARG A 293 30.75 4.17 10.56
N SER A 294 30.68 4.01 11.88
CA SER A 294 29.83 4.87 12.73
C SER A 294 30.48 6.20 13.10
N VAL A 295 31.81 6.22 13.28
CA VAL A 295 32.54 7.43 13.72
C VAL A 295 32.46 8.58 12.71
N PRO A 296 32.68 8.39 11.39
CA PRO A 296 32.54 9.46 10.42
C PRO A 296 31.14 10.10 10.45
N GLN A 297 30.09 9.29 10.52
CA GLN A 297 28.72 9.77 10.61
C GLN A 297 28.47 10.60 11.88
N ALA A 298 28.93 10.10 13.04
CA ALA A 298 28.80 10.82 14.31
C ALA A 298 29.53 12.16 14.31
N VAL A 299 30.71 12.23 13.65
CA VAL A 299 31.46 13.48 13.45
C VAL A 299 30.70 14.44 12.53
N CYS A 300 30.19 13.96 11.39
CA CYS A 300 29.39 14.78 10.47
C CYS A 300 28.14 15.35 11.17
N ASP A 301 27.43 14.53 11.94
CA ASP A 301 26.27 14.96 12.73
C ASP A 301 26.64 16.03 13.77
N ALA A 302 27.76 15.83 14.50
CA ALA A 302 28.25 16.78 15.50
C ALA A 302 28.60 18.15 14.88
N ILE A 303 29.29 18.14 13.74
CA ILE A 303 29.62 19.37 13.00
C ILE A 303 28.34 20.03 12.50
N ARG A 304 27.38 19.26 11.94
CA ARG A 304 26.09 19.78 11.47
C ARG A 304 25.35 20.52 12.59
N THR A 305 25.21 19.91 13.76
CA THR A 305 24.52 20.54 14.89
C THR A 305 25.22 21.83 15.35
N LEU A 306 26.55 21.86 15.41
CA LEU A 306 27.29 23.07 15.77
C LEU A 306 27.12 24.19 14.72
N CYS A 307 27.11 23.83 13.45
CA CYS A 307 26.81 24.71 12.32
C CYS A 307 25.40 25.29 12.41
N GLU A 308 24.38 24.47 12.71
CA GLU A 308 23.00 24.91 12.89
C GLU A 308 22.84 25.88 14.07
N GLU A 309 23.46 25.57 15.21
CA GLU A 309 23.42 26.41 16.42
C GLU A 309 24.10 27.76 16.23
N GLN A 310 25.20 27.81 15.48
CA GLN A 310 25.97 29.02 15.25
C GLN A 310 25.68 29.71 13.92
N GLN A 311 24.73 29.20 13.12
CA GLN A 311 24.39 29.71 11.79
C GLN A 311 25.62 29.81 10.86
N LYS A 312 26.43 28.74 10.82
CA LYS A 312 27.63 28.63 9.96
C LYS A 312 27.50 27.46 8.99
N GLU A 313 28.11 27.56 7.81
CA GLU A 313 28.25 26.41 6.90
C GLU A 313 29.46 25.54 7.29
N PRO A 314 29.39 24.21 7.09
CA PRO A 314 30.52 23.32 7.31
C PRO A 314 31.56 23.53 6.22
N VAL A 315 32.83 23.38 6.58
CA VAL A 315 33.95 23.52 5.64
C VAL A 315 34.41 22.14 5.21
N ILE A 316 34.28 21.82 3.91
CA ILE A 316 34.83 20.58 3.32
C ILE A 316 36.07 20.96 2.51
N PRO A 317 37.30 20.66 2.98
CA PRO A 317 38.52 20.85 2.21
C PRO A 317 38.46 20.19 0.83
N GLU A 318 39.09 20.79 -0.19
CA GLU A 318 39.09 20.27 -1.56
C GLU A 318 39.53 18.80 -1.65
N ALA A 319 40.56 18.44 -0.87
CA ALA A 319 41.08 17.06 -0.81
C ALA A 319 40.10 16.04 -0.20
N LEU A 320 39.03 16.50 0.47
CA LEU A 320 38.05 15.68 1.16
C LEU A 320 36.70 15.59 0.46
N LYS A 321 36.50 16.30 -0.66
CA LYS A 321 35.22 16.31 -1.40
C LYS A 321 34.83 14.94 -1.99
N ALA A 322 35.78 14.03 -2.17
CA ALA A 322 35.50 12.65 -2.59
C ALA A 322 35.07 11.73 -1.43
N SER A 323 35.19 12.21 -0.19
CA SER A 323 34.98 11.43 1.04
C SER A 323 33.82 11.95 1.87
N PHE A 324 33.47 13.23 1.72
CA PHE A 324 32.37 13.88 2.41
C PHE A 324 31.61 14.81 1.46
N GLY A 325 30.29 14.80 1.60
CA GLY A 325 29.36 15.62 0.84
C GLY A 325 28.64 16.65 1.73
N PRO A 326 27.78 17.49 1.16
CA PRO A 326 27.39 17.44 -0.26
C PRO A 326 28.42 18.11 -1.18
N ASP A 327 28.49 17.67 -2.43
CA ASP A 327 29.14 18.46 -3.47
C ASP A 327 28.37 19.77 -3.78
N GLU A 328 28.91 20.65 -4.62
CA GLU A 328 28.25 21.93 -4.94
C GLU A 328 26.87 21.75 -5.59
N LEU A 329 26.67 20.69 -6.37
CA LEU A 329 25.39 20.41 -7.03
C LEU A 329 24.37 19.88 -6.01
N GLU A 330 24.77 18.95 -5.16
CA GLU A 330 23.96 18.41 -4.08
C GLU A 330 23.60 19.48 -3.05
N LYS A 331 24.53 20.37 -2.72
CA LYS A 331 24.26 21.52 -1.86
C LYS A 331 23.18 22.41 -2.47
N LYS A 332 23.27 22.69 -3.77
CA LYS A 332 22.22 23.43 -4.50
C LYS A 332 20.89 22.69 -4.48
N ARG A 333 20.87 21.38 -4.73
CA ARG A 333 19.66 20.54 -4.68
C ARG A 333 19.03 20.55 -3.29
N ALA A 334 19.85 20.45 -2.25
CA ALA A 334 19.39 20.40 -0.87
C ALA A 334 18.80 21.75 -0.43
N LYS A 335 19.43 22.87 -0.80
CA LYS A 335 18.85 24.22 -0.65
C LYS A 335 17.55 24.38 -1.46
N ALA A 336 17.51 23.90 -2.71
CA ALA A 336 16.30 23.93 -3.53
C ALA A 336 15.15 23.13 -2.92
N ARG A 337 15.41 21.95 -2.33
CA ARG A 337 14.41 21.18 -1.57
C ARG A 337 13.86 21.96 -0.40
N GLY A 338 14.73 22.62 0.37
CA GLY A 338 14.32 23.50 1.47
C GLY A 338 13.36 24.60 1.01
N ARG A 339 13.66 25.27 -0.11
CA ARG A 339 12.79 26.31 -0.69
C ARG A 339 11.44 25.77 -1.17
N LEU A 340 11.43 24.61 -1.84
CA LEU A 340 10.19 23.95 -2.25
C LEU A 340 9.31 23.61 -1.05
N SER A 341 9.90 23.00 -0.01
CA SER A 341 9.20 22.70 1.25
C SER A 341 8.80 23.97 2.04
N GLY A 342 9.47 25.09 1.82
CA GLY A 342 9.17 26.40 2.40
C GLY A 342 8.02 27.15 1.73
N GLY A 343 7.38 26.57 0.71
CA GLY A 343 6.18 27.13 0.07
C GLY A 343 6.38 27.61 -1.37
N GLU A 344 7.58 27.47 -1.95
CA GLU A 344 7.79 27.80 -3.38
C GLU A 344 7.26 26.70 -4.33
N GLN A 345 6.94 25.51 -3.82
CA GLN A 345 6.49 24.38 -4.62
C GLN A 345 5.09 24.62 -5.21
N TRP A 346 4.96 24.37 -6.51
CA TRP A 346 3.69 24.11 -7.16
C TRP A 346 3.29 22.65 -6.97
N HIS A 347 2.11 22.44 -6.42
CA HIS A 347 1.48 21.15 -6.24
C HIS A 347 0.48 20.91 -7.37
N LEU A 348 0.23 19.63 -7.67
CA LEU A 348 -0.75 19.23 -8.65
C LEU A 348 -2.13 19.18 -8.03
N GLN A 349 -3.14 19.67 -8.74
CA GLN A 349 -4.53 19.50 -8.37
C GLN A 349 -4.94 18.04 -8.52
N ASP A 350 -5.77 17.59 -7.58
CA ASP A 350 -6.43 16.29 -7.68
C ASP A 350 -7.28 16.24 -8.95
N ASN A 351 -7.46 15.03 -9.49
CA ASN A 351 -8.38 14.83 -10.60
C ASN A 351 -9.81 15.25 -10.17
N PRO A 352 -10.44 16.24 -10.82
CA PRO A 352 -11.76 16.75 -10.42
C PRO A 352 -12.89 15.76 -10.69
N GLN A 353 -12.62 14.74 -11.49
CA GLN A 353 -13.57 13.70 -11.88
C GLN A 353 -12.98 12.32 -11.58
N PRO A 354 -12.70 12.01 -10.29
CA PRO A 354 -12.14 10.73 -9.94
C PRO A 354 -13.17 9.65 -10.21
N TRP A 355 -12.75 8.52 -10.73
CA TRP A 355 -13.62 7.36 -10.89
C TRP A 355 -12.89 6.12 -10.43
N GLN A 356 -13.67 5.14 -10.00
CA GLN A 356 -13.18 3.82 -9.71
C GLN A 356 -14.02 2.78 -10.46
N LEU A 357 -13.36 1.79 -11.04
CA LEU A 357 -14.00 0.68 -11.72
C LEU A 357 -13.56 -0.63 -11.07
N VAL A 358 -14.52 -1.38 -10.52
CA VAL A 358 -14.30 -2.78 -10.12
C VAL A 358 -14.80 -3.67 -11.24
N PHE A 359 -13.90 -4.42 -11.86
CA PHE A 359 -14.13 -5.09 -13.15
C PHE A 359 -13.87 -6.59 -13.05
N PHE A 360 -14.82 -7.39 -13.52
CA PHE A 360 -14.65 -8.84 -13.70
C PHE A 360 -13.94 -9.09 -15.05
N GLU A 361 -12.61 -9.15 -15.03
CA GLU A 361 -11.79 -9.42 -16.21
C GLU A 361 -11.76 -10.93 -16.47
N GLU A 362 -12.09 -11.35 -17.69
CA GLU A 362 -12.07 -12.78 -18.03
C GLU A 362 -10.62 -13.27 -18.12
N VAL A 363 -10.36 -14.45 -17.57
CA VAL A 363 -9.04 -15.11 -17.62
C VAL A 363 -9.18 -16.39 -18.46
N PRO A 364 -8.93 -16.31 -19.79
CA PRO A 364 -9.10 -17.46 -20.68
C PRO A 364 -8.19 -18.61 -20.28
N GLY A 365 -8.75 -19.82 -20.21
CA GLY A 365 -7.98 -21.03 -19.90
C GLY A 365 -7.51 -21.14 -18.45
N ALA A 366 -7.96 -20.26 -17.54
CA ALA A 366 -7.70 -20.41 -16.12
C ALA A 366 -8.32 -21.72 -15.61
N ALA A 367 -7.46 -22.63 -15.16
CA ALA A 367 -7.85 -23.87 -14.51
C ALA A 367 -7.78 -23.71 -12.98
N PRO A 368 -8.69 -24.34 -12.22
CA PRO A 368 -8.57 -24.42 -10.77
C PRO A 368 -7.24 -25.09 -10.40
N THR A 369 -6.50 -24.48 -9.47
CA THR A 369 -5.29 -25.11 -8.91
C THR A 369 -5.61 -26.14 -7.85
N GLU A 370 -6.78 -26.01 -7.21
CA GLU A 370 -7.26 -26.89 -6.16
C GLU A 370 -8.77 -27.15 -6.39
N PRO A 371 -9.28 -28.35 -6.03
CA PRO A 371 -10.71 -28.62 -6.09
C PRO A 371 -11.46 -27.76 -5.07
N PRO A 372 -12.72 -27.38 -5.35
CA PRO A 372 -13.56 -26.69 -4.38
C PRO A 372 -13.70 -27.51 -3.09
N VAL A 373 -13.62 -26.83 -1.94
CA VAL A 373 -13.85 -27.46 -0.63
C VAL A 373 -15.34 -27.37 -0.29
N GLU A 374 -15.93 -28.48 0.11
CA GLU A 374 -17.32 -28.52 0.56
C GLU A 374 -17.54 -27.60 1.77
N ALA A 375 -18.68 -26.91 1.82
CA ALA A 375 -18.92 -25.85 2.80
C ALA A 375 -18.78 -26.31 4.27
N ALA A 376 -19.24 -27.54 4.58
CA ALA A 376 -19.10 -28.10 5.92
C ALA A 376 -17.63 -28.41 6.29
N GLN A 377 -16.85 -28.89 5.32
CA GLN A 377 -15.42 -29.16 5.51
C GLN A 377 -14.63 -27.85 5.63
N ALA A 378 -14.94 -26.86 4.79
CA ALA A 378 -14.32 -25.53 4.84
C ALA A 378 -14.62 -24.84 6.17
N ARG A 379 -15.87 -24.92 6.66
CA ARG A 379 -16.25 -24.42 7.98
C ARG A 379 -15.46 -25.07 9.10
N ALA A 380 -15.32 -26.41 9.09
CA ALA A 380 -14.59 -27.12 10.13
C ALA A 380 -13.12 -26.71 10.18
N ARG A 381 -12.46 -26.60 9.01
CA ARG A 381 -11.08 -26.12 8.90
C ARG A 381 -10.93 -24.68 9.39
N PHE A 382 -11.87 -23.81 9.03
CA PHE A 382 -11.84 -22.42 9.49
C PHE A 382 -12.02 -22.30 11.01
N GLN A 383 -12.92 -23.08 11.62
CA GLN A 383 -13.07 -23.13 13.08
C GLN A 383 -11.81 -23.66 13.78
N GLU A 384 -11.15 -24.65 13.20
CA GLU A 384 -9.88 -25.17 13.73
C GLU A 384 -8.77 -24.11 13.68
N ALA A 385 -8.60 -23.45 12.53
CA ALA A 385 -7.61 -22.39 12.36
C ALA A 385 -7.87 -21.21 13.30
N LEU A 386 -9.13 -20.79 13.46
CA LEU A 386 -9.53 -19.74 14.40
C LEU A 386 -9.17 -20.08 15.84
N ARG A 387 -9.39 -21.32 16.30
CA ARG A 387 -9.01 -21.72 17.67
C ARG A 387 -7.50 -21.71 17.86
N ALA A 388 -6.75 -22.18 16.87
CA ALA A 388 -5.30 -22.24 16.95
C ALA A 388 -4.67 -20.85 17.04
N ILE A 389 -5.10 -19.92 16.17
CA ILE A 389 -4.58 -18.55 16.15
C ILE A 389 -5.11 -17.69 17.29
N GLU A 390 -6.33 -17.93 17.78
CA GLU A 390 -6.85 -17.31 19.01
C GLU A 390 -6.02 -17.70 20.23
N ALA A 391 -5.73 -18.99 20.41
CA ALA A 391 -4.92 -19.47 21.53
C ALA A 391 -3.49 -18.88 21.48
N PHE A 392 -2.91 -18.77 20.28
CA PHE A 392 -1.62 -18.13 20.07
C PHE A 392 -1.67 -16.63 20.41
N ALA A 393 -2.64 -15.89 19.88
CA ALA A 393 -2.80 -14.46 20.16
C ALA A 393 -3.04 -14.19 21.65
N ALA A 394 -3.85 -15.03 22.32
CA ALA A 394 -4.11 -14.91 23.76
C ALA A 394 -2.87 -15.20 24.61
N ARG A 395 -2.03 -16.17 24.21
CA ARG A 395 -0.76 -16.48 24.86
C ARG A 395 0.20 -15.27 24.85
N LEU A 396 0.16 -14.47 23.80
CA LEU A 396 1.00 -13.29 23.60
C LEU A 396 0.33 -11.98 24.04
N ASP A 397 -0.87 -12.05 24.64
CA ASP A 397 -1.66 -10.89 25.06
C ASP A 397 -1.92 -9.88 23.92
N PHE A 398 -2.15 -10.39 22.71
CA PHE A 398 -2.49 -9.54 21.56
C PHE A 398 -3.99 -9.24 21.49
N PRO A 399 -4.38 -8.01 21.14
CA PRO A 399 -5.79 -7.61 21.05
C PRO A 399 -6.58 -8.37 19.97
N PHE A 400 -5.89 -8.97 19.00
CA PHE A 400 -6.51 -9.75 17.92
C PHE A 400 -7.12 -11.07 18.37
N ALA A 401 -6.74 -11.61 19.54
CA ALA A 401 -7.37 -12.80 20.11
C ALA A 401 -8.90 -12.66 20.15
N GLU A 402 -9.38 -11.47 20.47
CA GLU A 402 -10.81 -11.20 20.55
C GLU A 402 -11.52 -11.21 19.19
N ALA A 403 -10.85 -10.78 18.12
CA ALA A 403 -11.40 -10.83 16.76
C ALA A 403 -11.60 -12.29 16.31
N PHE A 404 -10.63 -13.17 16.59
CA PHE A 404 -10.73 -14.59 16.28
C PHE A 404 -11.81 -15.29 17.12
N ARG A 405 -11.89 -14.96 18.40
CA ARG A 405 -12.94 -15.43 19.32
C ARG A 405 -14.33 -14.99 18.83
N LEU A 406 -14.46 -13.77 18.32
CA LEU A 406 -15.72 -13.26 17.75
C LEU A 406 -16.12 -14.05 16.50
N GLY A 407 -15.17 -14.34 15.60
CA GLY A 407 -15.39 -15.24 14.46
C GLY A 407 -15.91 -16.62 14.87
N LEU A 408 -15.35 -17.20 15.93
CA LEU A 408 -15.83 -18.47 16.49
C LEU A 408 -17.27 -18.37 17.02
N ALA A 409 -17.58 -17.34 17.80
CA ALA A 409 -18.91 -17.14 18.39
C ALA A 409 -20.01 -17.04 17.33
N LEU A 410 -19.75 -16.36 16.22
CA LEU A 410 -20.68 -16.25 15.09
C LEU A 410 -20.97 -17.59 14.39
N LEU A 411 -20.05 -18.56 14.53
CA LEU A 411 -20.20 -19.91 13.97
C LEU A 411 -20.82 -20.90 14.96
N GLU A 412 -21.18 -20.49 16.17
CA GLU A 412 -21.83 -21.36 17.14
C GLU A 412 -23.31 -21.62 16.78
N GLN A 413 -23.86 -22.74 17.24
CA GLN A 413 -25.25 -23.10 16.93
C GLN A 413 -26.26 -22.26 17.70
N ASP A 414 -25.88 -21.78 18.89
CA ASP A 414 -26.70 -21.01 19.84
C ASP A 414 -26.62 -19.49 19.60
N PHE A 415 -25.77 -19.02 18.68
CA PHE A 415 -25.72 -17.60 18.33
C PHE A 415 -27.09 -17.15 17.77
N PRO A 416 -27.61 -15.97 18.16
CA PRO A 416 -28.88 -15.47 17.66
C PRO A 416 -28.97 -15.57 16.13
N ARG A 417 -30.00 -16.28 15.67
CA ARG A 417 -30.40 -16.33 14.27
C ARG A 417 -31.69 -15.53 14.12
N GLY A 418 -31.87 -14.87 13.00
CA GLY A 418 -33.06 -14.07 12.82
C GLY A 418 -33.10 -13.32 11.51
N ASP A 419 -33.93 -12.28 11.53
CA ASP A 419 -34.26 -11.46 10.37
C ASP A 419 -33.18 -10.45 10.00
N PHE A 420 -32.06 -10.40 10.73
CA PHE A 420 -30.96 -9.46 10.47
C PHE A 420 -31.43 -7.99 10.36
N ASP A 421 -32.45 -7.63 11.15
CA ASP A 421 -32.88 -6.26 11.36
C ASP A 421 -32.15 -5.64 12.56
N GLU A 422 -32.38 -4.35 12.82
CA GLU A 422 -31.81 -3.63 13.96
C GLU A 422 -32.07 -4.35 15.30
N ALA A 423 -33.28 -4.87 15.50
CA ALA A 423 -33.64 -5.61 16.71
C ALA A 423 -32.84 -6.91 16.85
N HIS A 424 -32.56 -7.62 15.75
CA HIS A 424 -31.68 -8.77 15.74
C HIS A 424 -30.23 -8.39 16.06
N GLY A 425 -29.74 -7.29 15.48
CA GLY A 425 -28.41 -6.75 15.78
C GLY A 425 -28.23 -6.47 17.27
N GLN A 426 -29.21 -5.83 17.90
CA GLN A 426 -29.17 -5.54 19.34
C GLN A 426 -29.14 -6.82 20.19
N ARG A 427 -29.96 -7.82 19.87
CA ARG A 427 -29.92 -9.12 20.57
C ARG A 427 -28.58 -9.85 20.40
N ALA A 428 -27.96 -9.73 19.23
CA ALA A 428 -26.66 -10.31 18.96
C ALA A 428 -25.56 -9.62 19.79
N VAL A 429 -25.60 -8.29 19.92
CA VAL A 429 -24.70 -7.52 20.79
C VAL A 429 -24.88 -7.90 22.26
N GLU A 430 -26.12 -8.01 22.74
CA GLU A 430 -26.41 -8.47 24.11
C GLU A 430 -25.87 -9.89 24.37
N ALA A 431 -25.98 -10.78 23.38
CA ALA A 431 -25.41 -12.13 23.48
C ALA A 431 -23.87 -12.13 23.52
N LEU A 432 -23.21 -11.25 22.74
CA LEU A 432 -21.76 -11.06 22.80
C LEU A 432 -21.33 -10.48 24.15
N GLN A 433 -22.03 -9.47 24.66
CA GLN A 433 -21.76 -8.89 25.98
C GLN A 433 -21.89 -9.96 27.09
N ALA A 434 -22.93 -10.79 27.03
CA ALA A 434 -23.11 -11.90 27.98
C ALA A 434 -22.00 -12.96 27.91
N LYS A 435 -21.34 -13.11 26.75
CA LYS A 435 -20.16 -13.98 26.54
C LYS A 435 -18.83 -13.29 26.91
N GLY A 436 -18.88 -12.08 27.46
CA GLY A 436 -17.69 -11.34 27.92
C GLY A 436 -16.84 -10.78 26.77
N PHE A 437 -17.47 -10.38 25.68
CA PHE A 437 -16.81 -9.59 24.63
C PHE A 437 -16.72 -8.11 25.03
N SER A 438 -15.59 -7.49 24.73
CA SER A 438 -15.36 -6.06 24.95
C SER A 438 -16.28 -5.20 24.09
N ASP A 439 -16.39 -3.91 24.45
CA ASP A 439 -17.11 -2.93 23.64
C ASP A 439 -16.51 -2.81 22.23
N ARG A 440 -15.17 -2.94 22.11
CA ARG A 440 -14.48 -2.92 20.81
C ARG A 440 -14.90 -4.08 19.91
N ALA A 441 -15.07 -5.28 20.46
CA ALA A 441 -15.56 -6.42 19.70
C ALA A 441 -17.02 -6.26 19.28
N GLN A 442 -17.85 -5.63 20.12
CA GLN A 442 -19.23 -5.30 19.79
C GLN A 442 -19.31 -4.26 18.67
N GLU A 443 -18.48 -3.21 18.71
CA GLU A 443 -18.33 -2.21 17.64
C GLU A 443 -17.95 -2.90 16.32
N ASN A 444 -16.89 -3.72 16.33
CA ASN A 444 -16.45 -4.46 15.14
C ASN A 444 -17.57 -5.36 14.56
N PHE A 445 -18.35 -6.01 15.44
CA PHE A 445 -19.52 -6.79 15.01
C PHE A 445 -20.57 -5.89 14.36
N GLN A 446 -20.93 -4.76 14.97
CA GLN A 446 -21.94 -3.84 14.43
C GLN A 446 -21.53 -3.27 13.07
N GLU A 447 -20.25 -2.92 12.90
CA GLU A 447 -19.72 -2.44 11.62
C GLU A 447 -19.95 -3.46 10.50
N VAL A 448 -19.65 -4.75 10.75
CA VAL A 448 -19.88 -5.80 9.74
C VAL A 448 -21.35 -6.24 9.64
N PHE A 449 -22.14 -6.08 10.70
CA PHE A 449 -23.54 -6.49 10.72
C PHE A 449 -24.38 -5.71 9.70
N SER A 450 -23.95 -4.50 9.35
CA SER A 450 -24.54 -3.70 8.26
C SER A 450 -24.62 -4.47 6.93
N PHE A 451 -23.71 -5.42 6.67
CA PHE A 451 -23.75 -6.27 5.48
C PHE A 451 -24.80 -7.39 5.55
N ALA A 452 -25.30 -7.73 6.74
CA ALA A 452 -26.25 -8.82 6.93
C ALA A 452 -27.59 -8.55 6.23
N GLU A 453 -28.06 -7.30 6.26
CA GLU A 453 -29.27 -6.85 5.55
C GLU A 453 -29.11 -7.02 4.04
N ASP A 454 -27.94 -6.64 3.50
CA ASP A 454 -27.62 -6.77 2.09
C ASP A 454 -27.63 -8.25 1.64
N LEU A 455 -27.04 -9.14 2.44
CA LEU A 455 -27.02 -10.57 2.14
C LEU A 455 -28.41 -11.22 2.32
N LYS A 456 -29.22 -10.73 3.25
CA LYS A 456 -30.62 -11.15 3.39
C LYS A 456 -31.45 -10.77 2.17
N LEU A 457 -31.25 -9.57 1.61
CA LEU A 457 -31.90 -9.13 0.37
C LEU A 457 -31.59 -10.09 -0.79
N LEU A 458 -30.38 -10.68 -0.79
CA LEU A 458 -29.95 -11.71 -1.73
C LEU A 458 -30.51 -13.12 -1.43
N ARG A 459 -31.37 -13.24 -0.42
CA ARG A 459 -31.99 -14.49 0.07
C ARG A 459 -30.96 -15.52 0.54
N TRP A 460 -29.83 -15.07 1.07
CA TRP A 460 -28.87 -15.98 1.67
C TRP A 460 -29.46 -16.62 2.94
N PRO A 461 -29.27 -17.93 3.15
CA PRO A 461 -29.65 -18.57 4.41
C PRO A 461 -28.92 -17.93 5.59
N ALA A 462 -29.57 -17.87 6.76
CA ALA A 462 -29.00 -17.24 7.95
C ALA A 462 -27.62 -17.81 8.34
N GLU A 463 -27.42 -19.12 8.18
CA GLU A 463 -26.12 -19.77 8.41
C GLU A 463 -25.02 -19.27 7.47
N ARG A 464 -25.36 -19.00 6.20
CA ARG A 464 -24.43 -18.48 5.20
C ARG A 464 -24.06 -17.02 5.50
N ILE A 465 -25.03 -16.23 5.97
CA ILE A 465 -24.83 -14.84 6.41
C ILE A 465 -23.88 -14.83 7.61
N LEU A 466 -24.19 -15.58 8.67
CA LEU A 466 -23.33 -15.65 9.87
C LEU A 466 -21.92 -16.17 9.54
N GLY A 467 -21.80 -17.18 8.67
CA GLY A 467 -20.51 -17.67 8.21
C GLY A 467 -19.68 -16.61 7.48
N PHE A 468 -20.34 -15.78 6.68
CA PHE A 468 -19.67 -14.69 5.95
C PHE A 468 -19.29 -13.53 6.87
N LEU A 469 -20.12 -13.20 7.87
CA LEU A 469 -19.77 -12.25 8.92
C LEU A 469 -18.58 -12.75 9.76
N ALA A 470 -18.54 -14.05 10.08
CA ALA A 470 -17.41 -14.66 10.81
C ALA A 470 -16.09 -14.53 10.03
N ALA A 471 -16.10 -14.81 8.73
CA ALA A 471 -14.94 -14.55 7.87
C ALA A 471 -14.57 -13.06 7.83
N SER A 472 -15.58 -12.18 7.83
CA SER A 472 -15.40 -10.73 7.74
C SER A 472 -14.72 -10.09 8.95
N VAL A 473 -15.09 -10.50 10.17
CA VAL A 473 -14.50 -10.00 11.43
C VAL A 473 -13.13 -10.62 11.72
N SER A 474 -12.85 -11.79 11.15
CA SER A 474 -11.57 -12.49 11.32
C SER A 474 -10.51 -12.08 10.29
N ASP A 475 -10.89 -11.31 9.28
CA ASP A 475 -9.98 -10.77 8.25
C ASP A 475 -9.20 -9.57 8.81
N VAL A 476 -8.21 -9.88 9.65
CA VAL A 476 -7.29 -8.92 10.30
C VAL A 476 -6.03 -8.66 9.46
N PHE A 477 -6.04 -9.07 8.19
CA PHE A 477 -4.89 -9.05 7.29
C PHE A 477 -4.85 -7.82 6.38
N GLY A 478 -3.75 -7.07 6.49
CA GLY A 478 -3.44 -5.93 5.62
C GLY A 478 -3.90 -4.58 6.18
N GLY A 479 -3.10 -3.54 5.94
CA GLY A 479 -3.24 -2.22 6.54
C GLY A 479 -2.17 -1.97 7.61
N MET A 480 -1.90 -0.70 7.93
CA MET A 480 -0.99 -0.33 9.02
C MET A 480 -1.59 -0.72 10.38
N GLY A 481 -0.80 -1.36 11.23
CA GLY A 481 -1.24 -1.88 12.52
C GLY A 481 -2.05 -3.17 12.42
N SER A 482 -1.91 -3.91 11.30
CA SER A 482 -2.56 -5.20 11.10
C SER A 482 -1.87 -6.31 11.89
N TRP A 483 -2.48 -7.50 11.90
CA TRP A 483 -1.90 -8.70 12.52
C TRP A 483 -0.46 -9.00 12.05
N ASN A 484 -0.13 -8.63 10.81
CA ASN A 484 1.19 -8.88 10.22
C ASN A 484 2.26 -7.84 10.62
N ASP A 485 1.87 -6.76 11.30
CA ASP A 485 2.80 -5.70 11.74
C ASP A 485 3.30 -5.91 13.17
N LEU A 486 2.92 -7.03 13.80
CA LEU A 486 3.27 -7.31 15.19
C LEU A 486 4.77 -7.63 15.32
N PRO A 487 5.49 -6.98 16.25
CA PRO A 487 6.88 -7.30 16.53
C PRO A 487 6.95 -8.62 17.29
N LEU A 488 7.49 -9.67 16.66
CA LEU A 488 7.67 -10.99 17.26
C LEU A 488 9.15 -11.35 17.33
N ASP A 489 9.51 -12.19 18.29
CA ASP A 489 10.80 -12.87 18.26
C ASP A 489 10.82 -13.95 17.17
N GLU A 490 11.98 -14.57 16.92
CA GLU A 490 12.15 -15.53 15.82
C GLU A 490 11.24 -16.76 15.97
N ALA A 491 11.05 -17.27 17.20
CA ALA A 491 10.28 -18.48 17.45
C ALA A 491 8.76 -18.24 17.35
N ASP A 492 8.26 -17.16 17.97
CA ASP A 492 6.87 -16.75 17.84
C ASP A 492 6.58 -16.24 16.42
N GLY A 493 7.59 -15.71 15.73
CA GLY A 493 7.55 -15.36 14.32
C GLY A 493 7.15 -16.55 13.45
N GLU A 494 7.93 -17.63 13.46
CA GLU A 494 7.64 -18.83 12.65
C GLU A 494 6.26 -19.43 12.94
N GLU A 495 5.86 -19.51 14.21
CA GLU A 495 4.52 -20.00 14.58
C GLU A 495 3.41 -19.08 14.06
N ASN A 496 3.58 -17.76 14.21
CA ASN A 496 2.65 -16.78 13.67
C ASN A 496 2.52 -16.91 12.15
N GLU A 497 3.63 -17.03 11.41
CA GLU A 497 3.60 -17.18 9.96
C GLU A 497 2.76 -18.40 9.53
N ARG A 498 2.99 -19.55 10.18
CA ARG A 498 2.25 -20.79 9.90
C ARG A 498 0.76 -20.64 10.20
N LEU A 499 0.41 -20.14 11.38
CA LEU A 499 -0.99 -19.96 11.80
C LEU A 499 -1.73 -18.93 10.95
N SER A 500 -1.04 -17.84 10.59
CA SER A 500 -1.56 -16.79 9.70
C SER A 500 -1.90 -17.35 8.32
N ALA A 501 -0.99 -18.13 7.74
CA ALA A 501 -1.23 -18.77 6.45
C ALA A 501 -2.40 -19.76 6.50
N GLU A 502 -2.52 -20.52 7.59
CA GLU A 502 -3.61 -21.48 7.81
C GLU A 502 -4.97 -20.79 8.02
N LEU A 503 -5.03 -19.73 8.84
CA LEU A 503 -6.23 -18.92 9.02
C LEU A 503 -6.63 -18.27 7.70
N PHE A 504 -5.71 -17.60 7.01
CA PHE A 504 -6.01 -16.92 5.76
C PHE A 504 -6.58 -17.89 4.72
N ARG A 505 -5.93 -19.04 4.52
CA ARG A 505 -6.38 -20.07 3.58
C ARG A 505 -7.76 -20.60 3.96
N SER A 506 -7.95 -21.03 5.19
CA SER A 506 -9.20 -21.65 5.64
C SER A 506 -10.37 -20.65 5.64
N MET A 507 -10.12 -19.39 6.02
CA MET A 507 -11.08 -18.29 5.95
C MET A 507 -11.55 -18.07 4.51
N LYS A 508 -10.60 -17.96 3.57
CA LYS A 508 -10.90 -17.70 2.16
C LYS A 508 -11.54 -18.92 1.47
N ASP A 509 -11.12 -20.14 1.79
CA ASP A 509 -11.78 -21.37 1.36
C ASP A 509 -13.24 -21.40 1.83
N TYR A 510 -13.48 -21.04 3.09
CA TYR A 510 -14.82 -20.99 3.63
C TYR A 510 -15.67 -19.89 2.98
N ALA A 511 -15.13 -18.68 2.81
CA ALA A 511 -15.80 -17.60 2.09
C ALA A 511 -16.14 -18.00 0.63
N ALA A 512 -15.23 -18.69 -0.06
CA ALA A 512 -15.43 -19.20 -1.42
C ALA A 512 -16.56 -20.26 -1.47
N ALA A 513 -16.55 -21.21 -0.53
CA ALA A 513 -17.57 -22.24 -0.42
C ALA A 513 -18.93 -21.65 -0.08
N LEU A 514 -18.98 -20.67 0.82
CA LEU A 514 -20.20 -19.92 1.14
C LEU A 514 -20.73 -19.24 -0.11
N GLN A 515 -19.89 -18.59 -0.91
CA GLN A 515 -20.33 -17.82 -2.08
C GLN A 515 -20.79 -18.70 -3.27
N SER A 516 -20.34 -19.94 -3.35
CA SER A 516 -20.64 -20.86 -4.47
C SER A 516 -22.09 -21.39 -4.43
N TRP A 517 -22.64 -21.74 -5.59
CA TRP A 517 -23.93 -22.43 -5.74
C TRP A 517 -24.10 -23.07 -7.11
N VAL A 518 -24.96 -24.08 -7.21
CA VAL A 518 -25.38 -24.74 -8.47
C VAL A 518 -26.89 -24.88 -8.45
N ARG A 519 -27.55 -24.56 -9.57
CA ARG A 519 -29.00 -24.79 -9.75
C ARG A 519 -29.23 -26.28 -9.96
N ALA A 520 -30.19 -26.82 -9.20
CA ALA A 520 -30.62 -28.21 -9.29
C ALA A 520 -31.27 -28.53 -10.65
#